data_AF-A0A8T5LND1-F1
#
_entry.id   AF-A0A8T5LND1-F1
#
_cell.length_a   1.000
_cell.length_b   1.000
_cell.length_c   1.000
_cell.angle_alpha   90.00
_cell.angle_beta   90.00
_cell.angle_gamma   90.00
#
_symmetry.space_group_name_H-M   'P 1'
#
loop_
_entity.id
_entity.type
_entity.pdbx_description
1 polymer ?
#
loop_
_entity_poly.entity_id
_entity_poly.type
_entity_poly.pdbx_seq_one_letter_code
_entity_poly.pdbx_strand_id
1 'polypeptide(L)'
;MFKFKHTAKFYFGGSLIISSFIVGKITTAAFILNYHDSLMRWLSIFIYIISWPMLLIGVWWVGKEYAEEIKKYISYKFYHESVKQGTKMVVDRTKTETKRIHSVVKNKFKRKKEN
;
A
#
# COMPACT_ATOMS: atom_id res chain seq x y z
N MET A 1 3.34 11.92 11.01
CA MET A 1 3.74 10.59 11.49
C MET A 1 2.50 9.72 11.57
N PHE A 2 2.23 8.90 10.54
CA PHE A 2 1.07 8.00 10.55
C PHE A 2 1.38 6.84 11.50
N LYS A 3 0.65 6.73 12.63
CA LYS A 3 0.67 5.52 13.46
C LYS A 3 -0.11 4.44 12.72
N PHE A 4 0.60 3.52 12.08
CA PHE A 4 0.03 2.31 11.52
C PHE A 4 -0.51 1.47 12.69
N LYS A 5 -1.83 1.48 12.90
CA LYS A 5 -2.49 0.53 13.78
C LYS A 5 -2.69 -0.73 12.97
N HIS A 6 -1.69 -1.61 12.96
CA HIS A 6 -1.88 -2.95 12.43
C HIS A 6 -2.92 -3.66 13.29
N THR A 7 -3.92 -4.24 12.63
CA THR A 7 -5.01 -4.92 13.31
C THR A 7 -4.47 -6.22 13.93
N ALA A 8 -5.06 -6.71 15.01
CA ALA A 8 -4.71 -8.02 15.58
C ALA A 8 -4.74 -9.15 14.52
N LYS A 9 -5.59 -9.01 13.49
CA LYS A 9 -5.70 -9.90 12.33
C LYS A 9 -4.43 -9.93 11.47
N PHE A 10 -3.74 -8.82 11.29
CA PHE A 10 -2.45 -8.75 10.59
C PHE A 10 -1.37 -9.57 11.29
N TYR A 11 -1.20 -9.36 12.60
CA TYR A 11 -0.23 -10.12 13.39
C TYR A 11 -0.58 -11.61 13.45
N PHE A 12 -1.87 -11.93 13.57
CA PHE A 12 -2.34 -13.30 13.54
C PHE A 12 -2.08 -13.95 12.18
N GLY A 13 -2.38 -13.26 11.09
CA GLY A 13 -2.08 -13.72 9.73
C GLY A 13 -0.59 -13.93 9.49
N GLY A 14 0.26 -12.99 9.93
CA GLY A 14 1.72 -13.14 9.88
C GLY A 14 2.23 -14.33 10.69
N SER A 15 1.70 -14.51 11.89
CA SER A 15 2.01 -15.67 12.75
C SER A 15 1.59 -17.00 12.09
N LEU A 16 0.43 -17.05 11.43
CA LEU A 16 -0.02 -18.22 10.67
C LEU A 16 0.92 -18.56 9.51
N ILE A 17 1.42 -17.55 8.79
CA ILE A 17 2.39 -17.74 7.70
C ILE A 17 3.68 -18.34 8.26
N ILE A 18 4.26 -17.71 9.30
CA ILE A 18 5.51 -18.16 9.91
C ILE A 18 5.36 -19.60 10.45
N SER A 19 4.27 -19.86 11.16
CA SER A 19 3.96 -21.18 11.71
C SER A 19 3.79 -22.23 10.62
N SER A 20 3.13 -21.91 9.50
CA SER A 20 2.97 -22.83 8.37
C SER A 20 4.31 -23.22 7.75
N PHE A 21 5.23 -22.27 7.58
CA PHE A 21 6.58 -22.58 7.10
C PHE A 21 7.37 -23.45 8.08
N ILE A 22 7.30 -23.17 9.38
CA ILE A 22 7.95 -23.99 10.40
C ILE A 22 7.40 -25.40 10.37
N VAL A 23 6.08 -25.55 10.41
CA VAL A 23 5.40 -26.85 10.32
C VAL A 23 5.87 -27.57 9.06
N GLY A 24 5.79 -26.94 7.87
CA GLY A 24 6.20 -27.56 6.62
C GLY A 24 7.65 -28.07 6.61
N LYS A 25 8.59 -27.33 7.22
CA LYS A 25 9.98 -27.77 7.36
C LYS A 25 10.11 -28.96 8.32
N ILE A 26 9.41 -28.93 9.45
CA ILE A 26 9.38 -30.04 10.41
C ILE A 26 8.79 -31.29 9.76
N THR A 27 7.66 -31.19 9.05
CA THR A 27 7.07 -32.35 8.36
C THR A 27 7.97 -32.90 7.28
N THR A 28 8.67 -32.04 6.54
CA THR A 28 9.63 -32.48 5.52
C THR A 28 10.80 -33.24 6.17
N ALA A 29 11.34 -32.74 7.27
CA ALA A 29 12.40 -33.43 8.02
C ALA A 29 11.90 -34.77 8.59
N ALA A 30 10.70 -34.80 9.17
CA ALA A 30 10.08 -36.00 9.70
C ALA A 30 9.83 -37.06 8.61
N PHE A 31 9.41 -36.62 7.42
CA PHE A 31 9.22 -37.47 6.25
C PHE A 31 10.53 -38.13 5.80
N ILE A 32 11.63 -37.37 5.75
CA ILE A 32 12.95 -37.89 5.36
C ILE A 32 13.46 -38.89 6.40
N LEU A 33 13.35 -38.56 7.69
CA LEU A 33 13.82 -39.42 8.79
C LEU A 33 13.02 -40.73 8.89
N ASN A 34 11.72 -40.69 8.61
CA ASN A 34 10.83 -41.86 8.72
C ASN A 34 10.42 -42.42 7.37
N TYR A 35 11.26 -42.28 6.34
CA TYR A 35 10.90 -42.67 4.97
C TYR A 35 10.54 -44.15 4.82
N HIS A 36 11.15 -45.00 5.66
CA HIS A 36 10.92 -46.45 5.69
C HIS A 36 9.62 -46.86 6.42
N ASP A 37 9.07 -45.99 7.27
CA ASP A 37 7.81 -46.24 7.95
C ASP A 37 6.65 -45.70 7.10
N SER A 38 5.85 -46.62 6.56
CA SER A 38 4.72 -46.29 5.68
C SER A 38 3.68 -45.39 6.36
N LEU A 39 3.42 -45.60 7.66
CA LEU A 39 2.41 -44.86 8.40
C LEU A 39 2.87 -43.42 8.64
N MET A 40 4.09 -43.25 9.15
CA MET A 40 4.68 -41.93 9.40
C MET A 40 4.84 -41.10 8.12
N ARG A 41 5.14 -41.77 7.00
CA ARG A 41 5.23 -41.14 5.69
C ARG A 41 3.90 -40.54 5.25
N TRP A 42 2.81 -41.32 5.31
CA TRP A 42 1.47 -40.85 4.96
C TRP A 42 0.98 -39.73 5.88
N LEU A 43 1.24 -39.85 7.18
CA LEU A 43 0.89 -38.84 8.18
C LEU A 43 1.63 -37.52 7.91
N SER A 44 2.91 -37.59 7.56
CA SER A 44 3.72 -36.42 7.21
C SER A 44 3.23 -35.73 5.93
N ILE A 45 2.85 -36.50 4.90
CA ILE A 45 2.24 -35.96 3.67
C ILE A 45 0.92 -35.25 4.00
N PHE A 46 0.08 -35.86 4.83
CA PHE A 46 -1.23 -35.29 5.18
C PHE A 46 -1.11 -33.98 5.95
N ILE A 47 -0.22 -33.93 6.96
CA ILE A 47 0.07 -32.70 7.71
C ILE A 47 0.65 -31.62 6.78
N TYR A 48 1.53 -32.00 5.85
CA TYR A 48 2.09 -31.06 4.87
C TYR A 48 0.99 -30.48 3.96
N ILE A 49 0.04 -31.28 3.48
CA ILE A 49 -1.07 -30.78 2.67
C ILE A 49 -1.95 -29.80 3.47
N ILE A 50 -2.21 -30.08 4.75
CA ILE A 50 -3.00 -29.20 5.62
C ILE A 50 -2.29 -27.88 5.92
N SER A 51 -0.96 -27.83 5.91
CA SER A 51 -0.22 -26.59 6.15
C SER A 51 -0.42 -25.55 5.03
N TRP A 52 -0.81 -25.97 3.82
CA TRP A 52 -1.02 -25.09 2.67
C TRP A 52 -2.25 -24.17 2.81
N PRO A 53 -3.45 -24.67 3.14
CA PRO A 53 -4.60 -23.82 3.45
C PRO A 53 -4.30 -22.78 4.54
N MET A 54 -3.54 -23.16 5.57
CA MET A 54 -3.13 -22.27 6.65
C MET A 54 -2.26 -21.11 6.13
N LEU A 55 -1.34 -21.40 5.20
CA LEU A 55 -0.53 -20.40 4.52
C LEU A 55 -1.38 -19.48 3.66
N LEU A 56 -2.31 -20.02 2.87
CA LEU A 56 -3.20 -19.25 2.02
C LEU A 56 -4.07 -18.29 2.84
N ILE A 57 -4.63 -18.73 3.96
CA ILE A 57 -5.44 -17.89 4.86
C ILE A 57 -4.58 -16.77 5.45
N GLY A 58 -3.38 -17.10 5.93
CA GLY A 58 -2.44 -16.11 6.47
C GLY A 58 -2.07 -15.05 5.43
N VAL A 59 -1.69 -15.46 4.22
CA VAL A 59 -1.36 -14.56 3.11
C VAL A 59 -2.56 -13.72 2.69
N TRP A 60 -3.76 -14.30 2.66
CA TRP A 60 -4.98 -13.57 2.31
C TRP A 60 -5.29 -12.45 3.30
N TRP A 61 -5.19 -12.72 4.61
CA TRP A 61 -5.45 -11.71 5.65
C TRP A 61 -4.40 -10.60 5.64
N VAL A 62 -3.11 -10.97 5.63
CA VAL A 62 -1.99 -10.02 5.59
C VAL A 62 -2.03 -9.21 4.30
N GLY A 63 -2.25 -9.86 3.16
CA GLY A 63 -2.31 -9.23 1.85
C GLY A 63 -3.46 -8.24 1.71
N LYS A 64 -4.62 -8.52 2.29
CA LYS A 64 -5.75 -7.58 2.29
C LYS A 64 -5.43 -6.30 3.06
N GLU A 65 -4.91 -6.42 4.29
CA GLU A 65 -4.53 -5.24 5.08
C GLU A 65 -3.40 -4.45 4.40
N TYR A 66 -2.41 -5.14 3.84
CA TYR A 66 -1.31 -4.50 3.11
C TYR A 66 -1.78 -3.78 1.84
N ALA A 67 -2.69 -4.37 1.07
CA ALA A 67 -3.27 -3.76 -0.12
C ALA A 67 -4.09 -2.50 0.22
N GLU A 68 -4.85 -2.52 1.32
CA GLU A 68 -5.60 -1.34 1.80
C GLU A 68 -4.65 -0.20 2.20
N GLU A 69 -3.55 -0.51 2.89
CA GLU A 69 -2.53 0.49 3.27
C GLU A 69 -1.82 1.08 2.05
N ILE A 70 -1.40 0.24 1.09
CA ILE A 70 -0.79 0.70 -0.16
C ILE A 70 -1.77 1.59 -0.93
N LYS A 71 -3.04 1.18 -1.06
CA LYS A 71 -4.05 1.98 -1.75
C LYS A 71 -4.22 3.36 -1.10
N LYS A 72 -4.19 3.43 0.23
CA LYS A 72 -4.26 4.70 0.97
C LYS A 72 -3.04 5.57 0.70
N TYR A 73 -1.84 4.99 0.72
CA TYR A 73 -0.60 5.72 0.44
C TYR A 73 -0.56 6.26 -1.01
N ILE A 74 -0.91 5.42 -1.98
CA ILE A 74 -0.97 5.78 -3.39
C ILE A 74 -2.01 6.88 -3.62
N SER A 75 -3.24 6.69 -3.11
CA SER A 75 -4.31 7.68 -3.23
C SER A 75 -3.91 9.02 -2.60
N TYR A 76 -3.27 9.00 -1.43
CA TYR A 76 -2.79 10.22 -0.77
C TYR A 76 -1.70 10.93 -1.59
N LYS A 77 -0.72 10.18 -2.13
CA LYS A 77 0.33 10.74 -2.99
C LYS A 77 -0.28 11.40 -4.24
N PHE A 78 -1.20 10.71 -4.92
CA PHE A 78 -1.89 11.25 -6.09
C PHE A 78 -2.79 12.45 -5.76
N TYR A 79 -3.47 12.44 -4.60
CA TYR A 79 -4.24 13.58 -4.14
C TYR A 79 -3.33 14.79 -3.92
N HIS A 80 -2.18 14.60 -3.29
CA HIS A 80 -1.29 15.72 -3.00
C HIS A 80 -0.63 16.29 -4.25
N GLU A 81 -0.25 15.43 -5.21
CA GLU A 81 0.28 15.84 -6.50
C GLU A 81 -0.76 16.58 -7.35
N SER A 82 -1.99 16.07 -7.43
CA SER A 82 -3.06 16.70 -8.20
C SER A 82 -3.49 18.05 -7.62
N VAL A 83 -3.62 18.16 -6.30
CA VAL A 83 -3.91 19.44 -5.62
C VAL A 83 -2.77 20.43 -5.84
N LYS A 84 -1.50 20.01 -5.70
CA LYS A 84 -0.34 20.90 -5.92
C LYS A 84 -0.29 21.43 -7.36
N GLN A 85 -0.61 20.59 -8.35
CA GLN A 85 -0.69 21.02 -9.74
C GLN A 85 -1.86 21.99 -9.98
N GLY A 86 -3.04 21.69 -9.44
CA GLY A 86 -4.21 22.57 -9.52
C GLY A 86 -3.96 23.94 -8.89
N THR A 87 -3.38 23.98 -7.68
CA THR A 87 -3.04 25.24 -7.00
C THR A 87 -2.00 26.03 -7.79
N LYS A 88 -0.97 25.39 -8.34
CA LYS A 88 0.05 26.06 -9.15
C LYS A 88 -0.56 26.69 -10.41
N MET A 89 -1.44 25.96 -11.09
CA MET A 89 -2.13 26.45 -12.29
C MET A 89 -3.05 27.65 -11.99
N VAL A 90 -3.78 27.62 -10.88
CA VAL A 90 -4.63 28.75 -10.46
C VAL A 90 -3.77 29.96 -10.10
N VAL A 91 -2.68 29.77 -9.35
CA VAL A 91 -1.75 30.86 -8.98
C VAL A 91 -1.13 31.50 -10.23
N ASP A 92 -0.70 30.69 -11.19
CA ASP A 92 -0.11 31.20 -12.44
C ASP A 92 -1.15 31.95 -13.29
N ARG A 93 -2.40 31.48 -13.38
CA ARG A 93 -3.49 32.21 -14.04
C ARG A 93 -3.78 33.54 -13.36
N THR A 94 -3.90 33.56 -12.04
CA THR A 94 -4.14 34.80 -11.27
C THR A 94 -3.02 35.80 -11.49
N LYS A 95 -1.75 35.37 -11.43
CA LYS A 95 -0.59 36.24 -11.65
C LYS A 95 -0.59 36.84 -13.06
N THR A 96 -1.03 36.08 -14.06
CA THR A 96 -1.10 36.52 -15.45
C THR A 96 -2.23 37.54 -15.66
N GLU A 97 -3.40 37.28 -15.08
CA GLU A 97 -4.54 38.22 -15.13
C GLU A 97 -4.27 39.50 -14.33
N THR A 98 -3.64 39.43 -13.15
CA THR A 98 -3.25 40.62 -12.39
C THR A 98 -2.26 41.49 -13.18
N LYS A 99 -1.29 40.89 -13.87
CA LYS A 99 -0.37 41.64 -14.75
C LYS A 99 -1.11 42.32 -15.91
N ARG A 100 -2.08 41.63 -16.53
CA ARG A 100 -2.94 42.22 -17.56
C ARG A 100 -3.73 43.42 -17.03
N ILE A 101 -4.46 43.24 -15.93
CA ILE A 101 -5.25 44.32 -15.32
C ILE A 101 -4.35 45.50 -14.94
N HIS A 102 -3.20 45.25 -14.34
CA HIS A 102 -2.25 46.29 -13.97
C HIS A 102 -1.75 47.06 -15.20
N SER A 103 -1.45 46.38 -16.31
CA SER A 103 -1.06 47.03 -17.57
C SER A 103 -2.17 47.88 -18.18
N VAL A 104 -3.43 47.43 -18.11
CA VAL A 104 -4.61 48.16 -18.61
C VAL A 104 -4.85 49.41 -17.77
N VAL A 105 -4.78 49.28 -16.44
CA VAL A 105 -4.93 50.41 -15.51
C VAL A 105 -3.81 51.44 -15.73
N LYS A 106 -2.56 50.99 -15.84
CA LYS A 106 -1.41 51.87 -16.12
C LYS A 106 -1.58 52.64 -17.43
N ASN A 107 -2.03 51.98 -18.49
CA ASN A 107 -2.31 52.64 -19.78
C ASN A 107 -3.49 53.63 -19.71
N LYS A 108 -4.55 53.32 -18.95
CA LYS A 108 -5.65 54.28 -18.71
C LYS A 108 -5.17 55.51 -17.96
N PHE A 109 -4.36 55.36 -16.92
CA PHE A 109 -3.82 56.48 -16.17
C PHE A 109 -2.87 57.34 -17.01
N LYS A 110 -2.07 56.72 -17.89
CA LYS A 110 -1.18 57.44 -18.79
C LYS A 110 -1.96 58.30 -19.79
N ARG A 111 -3.00 57.76 -20.44
CA ARG A 111 -3.89 58.51 -21.34
C ARG A 111 -4.64 59.65 -20.65
N LYS A 112 -5.04 59.47 -19.38
CA LYS A 112 -5.74 60.52 -18.61
C LYS A 112 -4.82 61.66 -18.15
N LYS A 113 -3.50 61.48 -18.26
CA LYS A 113 -2.49 62.50 -17.92
C LYS A 113 -1.99 63.28 -19.14
N GLU A 114 -2.30 62.79 -20.35
CA GLU A 114 -1.93 63.40 -21.63
C GLU A 114 -3.09 64.24 -22.24
N ASN A 115 -4.30 64.15 -21.68
CA ASN A 115 -5.44 65.06 -21.93
C ASN A 115 -5.61 66.01 -20.75
#